data_AF-A0A2D5Z4L6-F1
#
_entry.id   AF-A0A2D5Z4L6-F1
#
_cell.length_a   1.000
_cell.length_b   1.000
_cell.length_c   1.000
_cell.angle_alpha   90.00
_cell.angle_beta   90.00
_cell.angle_gamma   90.00
#
_symmetry.space_group_name_H-M   'P 1'
#
loop_
_entity.id
_entity.type
_entity.pdbx_description
1 polymer ?
#
loop_
_entity_poly.entity_id
_entity_poly.type
_entity_poly.pdbx_seq_one_letter_code
_entity_poly.pdbx_strand_id
1 'polypeptide(L)'
;MNAEVRDLVERVRCIGWSLETTSDGRGHVVLLHENGERCRLPSTPSDHRGLANALAYLERTAGQKVPRARSGSYSQGLGRSVDAQVEAQRVRYRAAAAERAADRREREVLAAYASELAELAEASKHAGIALRNDPNNLSLRSTHERLRRQYADLLASPPRRTA
;
A
#
# COMPACT_ATOMS: atom_id res chain seq x y z
N MET A 1 -12.81 8.16 25.29
CA MET A 1 -13.08 8.01 23.84
C MET A 1 -14.58 7.88 23.62
N ASN A 2 -15.16 8.74 22.77
CA ASN A 2 -16.59 8.73 22.45
C ASN A 2 -17.01 7.44 21.69
N ALA A 3 -18.25 7.01 21.84
CA ALA A 3 -18.82 5.84 21.17
C ALA A 3 -18.76 5.96 19.64
N GLU A 4 -19.03 7.16 19.08
CA GLU A 4 -18.98 7.38 17.62
C GLU A 4 -17.57 7.29 17.06
N VAL A 5 -16.59 7.82 17.80
CA VAL A 5 -15.17 7.72 17.44
C VAL A 5 -14.71 6.27 17.52
N ARG A 6 -15.16 5.53 18.55
CA ARG A 6 -14.88 4.09 18.69
C ARG A 6 -15.47 3.29 17.53
N ASP A 7 -16.73 3.54 17.16
CA ASP A 7 -17.38 2.89 16.02
C ASP A 7 -16.64 3.20 14.71
N LEU A 8 -16.26 4.46 14.50
CA LEU A 8 -15.48 4.85 13.33
C LEU A 8 -14.15 4.09 13.28
N VAL A 9 -13.40 4.04 14.40
CA VAL A 9 -12.12 3.31 14.50
C VAL A 9 -12.30 1.84 14.13
N GLU A 10 -13.31 1.15 14.68
CA GLU A 10 -13.55 -0.26 14.38
C GLU A 10 -13.92 -0.49 12.91
N ARG A 11 -14.74 0.41 12.35
CA ARG A 11 -15.17 0.33 10.95
C ARG A 11 -14.02 0.57 9.98
N VAL A 12 -13.12 1.50 10.24
CA VAL A 12 -12.01 1.81 9.31
C VAL A 12 -10.87 0.82 9.39
N ARG A 13 -10.83 -0.05 10.40
CA ARG A 13 -9.92 -1.20 10.42
C ARG A 13 -10.08 -2.15 9.25
N CYS A 14 -11.25 -2.18 8.59
CA CYS A 14 -11.42 -3.02 7.42
C CYS A 14 -10.80 -2.48 6.13
N ILE A 15 -10.46 -1.19 6.13
CA ILE A 15 -9.83 -0.50 4.99
C ILE A 15 -8.39 -0.07 5.33
N GLY A 16 -7.74 -0.78 6.25
CA GLY A 16 -6.30 -0.62 6.53
C GLY A 16 -5.91 0.50 7.48
N TRP A 17 -6.87 1.09 8.20
CA TRP A 17 -6.56 2.05 9.25
C TRP A 17 -6.46 1.38 10.62
N SER A 18 -5.45 1.73 11.39
CA SER A 18 -5.19 1.21 12.73
C SER A 18 -5.07 2.35 13.73
N LEU A 19 -5.38 2.08 14.99
CA LEU A 19 -5.24 3.07 16.06
C LEU A 19 -3.75 3.20 16.43
N GLU A 20 -3.18 4.40 16.28
CA GLU A 20 -1.78 4.69 16.66
C GLU A 20 -1.70 5.19 18.10
N THR A 21 -2.50 6.20 18.46
CA THR A 21 -2.62 6.69 19.84
C THR A 21 -4.04 7.12 20.17
N THR A 22 -4.43 6.93 21.42
CA THR A 22 -5.73 7.33 21.97
C THR A 22 -5.82 8.82 22.31
N SER A 23 -4.69 9.53 22.38
CA SER A 23 -4.61 10.98 22.60
C SER A 23 -3.26 11.53 22.15
N ASP A 24 -3.25 12.56 21.32
CA ASP A 24 -2.06 13.33 20.92
C ASP A 24 -1.63 14.39 21.97
N GLY A 25 -2.07 14.25 23.22
CA GLY A 25 -1.88 15.25 24.28
C GLY A 25 -2.89 16.40 24.22
N ARG A 26 -3.69 16.51 23.15
CA ARG A 26 -4.81 17.46 23.00
C ARG A 26 -6.17 16.76 22.95
N GLY A 27 -6.21 15.45 23.23
CA GLY A 27 -7.43 14.65 23.30
C GLY A 27 -7.92 14.12 21.94
N HIS A 28 -7.12 14.22 20.86
CA HIS A 28 -7.48 13.65 19.57
C HIS A 28 -7.03 12.20 19.44
N VAL A 29 -7.87 11.38 18.81
CA VAL A 29 -7.52 10.01 18.43
C VAL A 29 -6.75 10.05 17.11
N VAL A 30 -5.62 9.35 17.03
CA VAL A 30 -4.79 9.29 15.82
C VAL A 30 -4.85 7.90 15.21
N LEU A 31 -5.13 7.85 13.91
CA LEU A 31 -5.13 6.65 13.10
C LEU A 31 -3.91 6.64 12.16
N LEU A 32 -3.35 5.45 11.95
CA LEU A 32 -2.28 5.16 11.00
C LEU A 32 -2.79 4.19 9.93
N HIS A 33 -2.64 4.55 8.67
CA HIS A 33 -2.93 3.69 7.54
C HIS A 33 -1.69 2.89 7.11
N GLU A 34 -1.89 1.72 6.47
CA GLU A 34 -0.78 0.87 5.99
C GLU A 34 0.15 1.54 4.96
N ASN A 35 -0.30 2.62 4.30
CA ASN A 35 0.57 3.42 3.43
C ASN A 35 1.44 4.45 4.18
N GLY A 36 1.36 4.50 5.52
CA GLY A 36 2.07 5.46 6.36
C GLY A 36 1.35 6.78 6.61
N GLU A 37 0.16 7.02 6.04
CA GLU A 37 -0.62 8.23 6.32
C GLU A 37 -1.19 8.22 7.75
N ARG A 38 -1.18 9.39 8.37
CA ARG A 38 -1.76 9.63 9.69
C ARG A 38 -2.99 10.53 9.60
N CYS A 39 -4.06 10.15 10.29
CA CYS A 39 -5.28 10.95 10.36
C CYS A 39 -5.64 11.23 11.82
N ARG A 40 -5.91 12.50 12.15
CA ARG A 40 -6.42 12.89 13.47
C ARG A 40 -7.94 12.98 13.41
N LEU A 41 -8.61 12.25 14.29
CA LEU A 41 -10.06 12.31 14.42
C LEU A 41 -10.47 13.53 15.26
N PRO A 42 -11.63 14.14 14.95
CA PRO A 42 -12.18 15.18 15.80
C PRO A 42 -12.43 14.64 17.21
N SER A 43 -12.05 15.41 18.23
CA SER A 43 -12.18 15.04 19.64
C SER A 43 -13.54 15.40 20.23
N THR A 44 -14.29 16.28 19.54
CA THR A 44 -15.53 16.86 20.06
C THR A 44 -16.75 15.96 19.77
N PRO A 45 -17.58 15.62 20.78
CA PRO A 45 -18.65 14.63 20.64
C PRO A 45 -19.79 14.96 19.66
N SER A 46 -19.93 16.22 19.26
CA SER A 46 -21.12 16.73 18.57
C SER A 46 -20.90 17.03 17.09
N ASP A 47 -19.67 16.84 16.58
CA ASP A 47 -19.34 17.18 15.20
C ASP A 47 -19.56 15.99 14.27
N HIS A 48 -20.83 15.62 14.08
CA HIS A 48 -21.20 14.56 13.12
C HIS A 48 -20.73 14.89 11.70
N ARG A 49 -20.65 16.19 11.34
CA ARG A 49 -20.11 16.64 10.04
C ARG A 49 -18.61 16.40 9.96
N GLY A 50 -17.87 16.71 11.03
CA GLY A 50 -16.44 16.43 11.16
C GLY A 50 -16.13 14.94 11.07
N LEU A 51 -16.93 14.10 11.74
CA LEU A 51 -16.80 12.64 11.64
C LEU A 51 -17.13 12.10 10.24
N ALA A 52 -18.15 12.65 9.57
CA ALA A 52 -18.47 12.27 8.20
C ALA A 52 -17.38 12.69 7.20
N ASN A 53 -16.80 13.88 7.38
CA ASN A 53 -15.69 14.37 6.58
C ASN A 53 -14.41 13.55 6.83
N ALA A 54 -14.14 13.20 8.09
CA ALA A 54 -13.04 12.30 8.45
C ALA A 54 -13.23 10.93 7.78
N LEU A 55 -14.42 10.33 7.87
CA LEU A 55 -14.71 9.07 7.18
C LEU A 55 -14.50 9.19 5.67
N ALA A 56 -14.99 10.25 5.03
CA ALA A 56 -14.80 10.45 3.59
C ALA A 56 -13.32 10.60 3.20
N TYR A 57 -12.51 11.24 4.06
CA TYR A 57 -11.06 11.32 3.89
C TYR A 57 -10.40 9.94 4.03
N LEU A 58 -10.72 9.20 5.10
CA LEU A 58 -10.17 7.86 5.36
C LEU A 58 -10.48 6.88 4.20
N GLU A 59 -11.70 6.93 3.67
CA GLU A 59 -12.12 6.16 2.50
C GLU A 59 -11.37 6.56 1.23
N ARG A 60 -11.12 7.86 1.03
CA ARG A 60 -10.39 8.37 -0.13
C ARG A 60 -8.93 7.95 -0.10
N THR A 61 -8.26 8.10 1.04
CA THR A 61 -6.87 7.65 1.23
C THR A 61 -6.74 6.14 1.04
N ALA A 62 -7.69 5.35 1.57
CA ALA A 62 -7.70 3.91 1.38
C ALA A 62 -8.07 3.50 -0.07
N GLY A 63 -8.68 4.41 -0.84
CA GLY A 63 -9.21 4.15 -2.18
C GLY A 63 -10.47 3.27 -2.18
N GLN A 64 -11.13 3.10 -1.04
CA GLN A 64 -12.23 2.16 -0.84
C GLN A 64 -13.28 2.70 0.15
N LYS A 65 -14.52 2.25 -0.01
CA LYS A 65 -15.64 2.60 0.88
C LYS A 65 -15.76 1.64 2.05
N VAL A 66 -16.08 2.19 3.22
CA VAL A 66 -16.40 1.39 4.40
C VAL A 66 -17.76 0.70 4.18
N PRO A 67 -17.89 -0.60 4.50
CA PRO A 67 -19.17 -1.29 4.44
C PRO A 67 -20.24 -0.55 5.26
N ARG A 68 -21.38 -0.26 4.63
CA ARG A 68 -22.55 0.32 5.31
C ARG A 68 -23.54 -0.79 5.59
N ALA A 69 -24.00 -0.89 6.83
CA ALA A 69 -25.15 -1.73 7.14
C ALA A 69 -26.35 -1.23 6.34
N ARG A 70 -27.09 -2.15 5.70
CA ARG A 70 -28.33 -1.80 4.98
C ARG A 70 -29.33 -1.23 5.98
N SER A 71 -29.78 0.01 5.73
CA SER A 71 -30.85 0.66 6.49
C SER A 71 -32.12 -0.19 6.41
N GLY A 72 -32.54 -0.75 7.55
CA GLY A 72 -33.77 -1.57 7.65
C GLY A 72 -33.63 -2.88 8.42
N SER A 73 -32.41 -3.34 8.72
CA SER A 73 -32.19 -4.61 9.42
C SER A 73 -31.98 -4.45 10.93
N TYR A 74 -32.67 -3.51 11.57
CA TYR A 74 -32.64 -3.32 13.02
C TYR A 74 -33.54 -4.36 13.73
N SER A 75 -33.32 -5.65 13.49
CA SER A 75 -33.84 -6.68 14.38
C SER A 75 -32.99 -7.94 14.30
N GLN A 76 -32.44 -8.33 15.46
CA GLN A 76 -32.13 -9.71 15.83
C GLN A 76 -31.11 -10.43 14.92
N GLY A 77 -29.80 -10.23 15.18
CA GLY A 77 -28.74 -11.14 14.68
C GLY A 77 -27.54 -10.54 13.93
N LEU A 78 -27.41 -9.20 13.84
CA LEU A 78 -26.48 -8.53 12.92
C LEU A 78 -24.98 -8.57 13.24
N GLY A 79 -24.57 -8.84 14.49
CA GLY A 79 -23.15 -8.76 14.86
C GLY A 79 -22.28 -9.67 13.98
N ARG A 80 -22.68 -10.94 13.83
CA ARG A 80 -21.95 -11.91 13.02
C ARG A 80 -21.94 -11.60 11.52
N SER A 81 -23.00 -11.02 10.96
CA SER A 81 -23.05 -10.73 9.52
C SER A 81 -22.19 -9.52 9.14
N VAL A 82 -22.17 -8.50 9.99
CA VAL A 82 -21.32 -7.32 9.79
C VAL A 82 -19.86 -7.70 10.00
N ASP A 83 -19.54 -8.46 11.05
CA ASP A 83 -18.18 -8.93 11.31
C ASP A 83 -17.64 -9.80 10.17
N ALA A 84 -18.47 -10.68 9.59
CA ALA A 84 -18.09 -11.49 8.43
C ALA A 84 -17.86 -10.65 7.17
N GLN A 85 -18.66 -9.61 6.94
CA GLN A 85 -18.47 -8.67 5.83
C GLN A 85 -17.20 -7.84 6.00
N VAL A 86 -16.95 -7.36 7.22
CA VAL A 86 -15.74 -6.63 7.62
C VAL A 86 -14.51 -7.50 7.39
N GLU A 87 -14.53 -8.77 7.79
CA GLU A 87 -13.40 -9.68 7.61
C GLU A 87 -13.17 -10.06 6.14
N ALA A 88 -14.24 -10.31 5.37
CA ALA A 88 -14.11 -10.54 3.93
C ALA A 88 -13.51 -9.32 3.21
N GLN A 89 -13.90 -8.11 3.62
CA GLN A 89 -13.33 -6.86 3.11
C GLN A 89 -11.85 -6.72 3.48
N ARG A 90 -11.46 -7.08 4.72
CA ARG A 90 -10.06 -7.09 5.18
C ARG A 90 -9.19 -8.03 4.36
N VAL A 91 -9.66 -9.25 4.10
CA VAL A 91 -8.92 -10.22 3.28
C VAL A 91 -8.69 -9.67 1.88
N ARG A 92 -9.72 -9.08 1.26
CA ARG A 92 -9.60 -8.42 -0.05
C ARG A 92 -8.64 -7.23 0.00
N TYR A 93 -8.66 -6.44 1.06
CA TYR A 93 -7.76 -5.30 1.24
C TYR A 93 -6.30 -5.76 1.35
N ARG A 94 -6.01 -6.76 2.19
CA ARG A 94 -4.66 -7.32 2.32
C ARG A 94 -4.15 -7.90 1.00
N ALA A 95 -5.01 -8.59 0.25
CA ALA A 95 -4.67 -9.10 -1.08
C ALA A 95 -4.34 -7.96 -2.06
N ALA A 96 -5.20 -6.94 -2.15
CA ALA A 96 -5.00 -5.78 -3.03
C ALA A 96 -3.82 -4.89 -2.60
N ALA A 97 -3.50 -4.84 -1.30
CA ALA A 97 -2.32 -4.16 -0.79
C ALA A 97 -1.04 -4.93 -1.15
N ALA A 98 -1.05 -6.26 -1.03
CA ALA A 98 0.04 -7.12 -1.44
C ALA A 98 0.31 -7.05 -2.95
N GLU A 99 -0.73 -7.07 -3.80
CA GLU A 99 -0.61 -6.87 -5.25
C GLU A 99 0.02 -5.50 -5.57
N ARG A 100 -0.50 -4.41 -4.98
CA ARG A 100 0.09 -3.07 -5.19
C ARG A 100 1.54 -2.96 -4.72
N ALA A 101 1.90 -3.67 -3.66
CA ALA A 101 3.28 -3.72 -3.19
C ALA A 101 4.19 -4.52 -4.14
N ALA A 102 3.69 -5.62 -4.70
CA ALA A 102 4.38 -6.41 -5.72
C ALA A 102 4.60 -5.58 -7.00
N ASP A 103 3.57 -4.90 -7.49
CA ASP A 103 3.65 -4.01 -8.67
C ASP A 103 4.68 -2.89 -8.46
N ARG A 104 4.69 -2.26 -7.27
CA ARG A 104 5.69 -1.22 -6.95
C ARG A 104 7.10 -1.77 -6.98
N ARG A 105 7.32 -2.92 -6.34
CA ARG A 105 8.64 -3.58 -6.31
C ARG A 105 9.10 -3.98 -7.71
N GLU A 106 8.20 -4.50 -8.54
CA GLU A 106 8.51 -4.85 -9.93
C GLU A 106 8.94 -3.60 -10.71
N ARG A 107 8.22 -2.48 -10.56
CA ARG A 107 8.58 -1.21 -11.19
C ARG A 107 9.94 -0.68 -10.71
N GLU A 108 10.23 -0.78 -9.42
CA GLU A 108 11.51 -0.36 -8.85
C GLU A 108 12.67 -1.20 -9.40
N VAL A 109 12.50 -2.53 -9.48
CA VAL A 109 13.47 -3.45 -10.07
C VAL A 109 13.70 -3.14 -11.55
N LEU A 110 12.63 -2.96 -12.33
CA LEU A 110 12.73 -2.64 -13.75
C LEU A 110 13.38 -1.26 -13.99
N ALA A 111 13.08 -0.28 -13.13
CA ALA A 111 13.70 1.05 -13.20
C ALA A 111 15.20 1.00 -12.89
N ALA A 112 15.61 0.22 -11.88
CA ALA A 112 17.03 0.01 -11.55
C ALA A 112 17.78 -0.67 -12.72
N TYR A 113 17.19 -1.72 -13.28
CA TYR A 113 17.74 -2.39 -14.46
C TYR A 113 17.87 -1.46 -15.67
N ALA A 114 16.86 -0.62 -15.93
CA ALA A 114 16.91 0.36 -17.02
C ALA A 114 17.99 1.42 -16.80
N SER A 115 18.21 1.88 -15.56
CA SER A 115 19.28 2.82 -15.22
C SER A 115 20.66 2.22 -15.48
N GLU A 116 20.92 0.99 -15.02
CA GLU A 116 22.19 0.32 -15.26
C GLU A 116 22.45 0.04 -16.75
N LEU A 117 21.41 -0.27 -17.54
CA LEU A 117 21.55 -0.39 -18.98
C LEU A 117 21.90 0.94 -19.65
N ALA A 118 21.32 2.05 -19.17
CA ALA A 118 21.65 3.39 -19.69
C ALA A 118 23.10 3.76 -19.39
N GLU A 119 23.60 3.46 -18.18
CA GLU A 119 25.00 3.67 -17.81
C GLU A 119 25.96 2.83 -18.67
N LEU A 120 25.65 1.55 -18.90
CA LEU A 120 26.42 0.67 -19.78
C LEU A 120 26.44 1.20 -21.23
N ALA A 121 25.31 1.69 -21.72
CA ALA A 121 25.22 2.27 -23.06
C ALA A 121 26.07 3.54 -23.18
N GLU A 122 26.06 4.40 -22.17
CA GLU A 122 26.86 5.63 -22.14
C GLU A 122 28.37 5.34 -22.03
N ALA A 123 28.75 4.39 -21.17
CA ALA A 123 30.13 3.90 -21.06
C ALA A 123 30.63 3.33 -22.41
N SER A 124 29.78 2.62 -23.15
CA SER A 124 30.11 2.12 -24.49
C SER A 124 30.36 3.25 -25.49
N LYS A 125 29.52 4.30 -25.49
CA LYS A 125 29.71 5.47 -26.36
C LYS A 125 31.03 6.19 -26.09
N HIS A 126 31.37 6.40 -24.81
CA HIS A 126 32.62 7.07 -24.42
C HIS A 126 33.87 6.24 -24.71
N ALA A 127 33.78 4.91 -24.63
CA ALA A 127 34.87 4.00 -24.97
C ALA A 127 35.17 3.93 -26.49
N GLY A 128 34.43 4.65 -27.34
CA GLY A 128 34.52 4.53 -28.81
C GLY A 128 34.04 3.18 -29.34
N ILE A 129 33.49 2.33 -28.47
CA ILE A 129 32.90 1.05 -28.79
C ILE A 129 31.47 1.34 -29.20
N ALA A 130 31.27 1.61 -30.49
CA ALA A 130 29.93 1.69 -31.04
C ALA A 130 29.16 0.42 -30.64
N LEU A 131 27.96 0.59 -30.09
CA LEU A 131 26.92 -0.45 -29.97
C LEU A 131 26.50 -1.02 -31.36
N ARG A 132 27.35 -0.94 -32.38
CA ARG A 132 27.18 -1.62 -33.65
C ARG A 132 27.64 -3.04 -33.48
N ASN A 133 26.71 -3.92 -33.09
CA ASN A 133 26.67 -5.33 -33.49
C ASN A 133 28.03 -5.99 -33.73
N ASP A 134 28.99 -5.85 -32.80
CA ASP A 134 30.23 -6.62 -32.87
C ASP A 134 29.97 -7.90 -32.08
N PRO A 135 29.72 -9.04 -32.75
CA PRO A 135 29.41 -10.29 -32.07
C PRO A 135 30.56 -10.79 -31.17
N ASN A 136 31.76 -10.18 -31.27
CA ASN A 136 32.93 -10.54 -30.47
C ASN A 136 33.10 -9.73 -29.18
N ASN A 137 32.23 -8.75 -28.89
CA ASN A 137 32.31 -8.00 -27.63
C ASN A 137 31.63 -8.77 -26.47
N LEU A 138 32.24 -9.90 -26.12
CA LEU A 138 31.79 -10.87 -25.11
C LEU A 138 31.59 -10.23 -23.72
N SER A 139 32.32 -9.17 -23.38
CA SER A 139 32.24 -8.54 -22.04
C SER A 139 30.90 -7.85 -21.81
N LEU A 140 30.38 -7.10 -22.79
CA LEU A 140 29.12 -6.35 -22.65
C LEU A 140 27.89 -7.26 -22.74
N ARG A 141 27.88 -8.23 -23.66
CA ARG A 141 26.79 -9.24 -23.73
C ARG A 141 26.73 -10.09 -22.46
N SER A 142 27.88 -10.53 -21.96
CA SER A 142 27.93 -11.29 -20.69
C SER A 142 27.49 -10.47 -19.48
N THR A 143 27.77 -9.15 -19.48
CA THR A 143 27.30 -8.24 -18.43
C THR A 143 25.79 -8.03 -18.51
N HIS A 144 25.24 -7.82 -19.71
CA HIS A 144 23.80 -7.72 -19.93
C HIS A 144 23.04 -9.00 -19.51
N GLU A 145 23.53 -10.18 -19.90
CA GLU A 145 22.93 -11.45 -19.47
C GLU A 145 23.01 -11.68 -17.97
N ARG A 146 24.12 -11.27 -17.33
CA ARG A 146 24.30 -11.36 -15.88
C ARG A 146 23.30 -10.47 -15.14
N LEU A 147 23.15 -9.21 -15.57
CA LEU A 147 22.15 -8.29 -15.02
C LEU A 147 20.73 -8.82 -15.23
N ARG A 148 20.42 -9.32 -16.43
CA ARG A 148 19.12 -9.92 -16.72
C ARG A 148 18.79 -11.08 -15.79
N ARG A 149 19.75 -11.99 -15.53
CA ARG A 149 19.58 -13.10 -14.58
C ARG A 149 19.41 -12.59 -13.14
N GLN A 150 20.27 -11.68 -12.71
CA GLN A 150 20.22 -11.09 -11.37
C GLN A 150 18.87 -10.44 -11.08
N TYR A 151 18.34 -9.63 -12.00
CA TYR A 151 17.05 -8.96 -11.82
C TYR A 151 15.85 -9.91 -11.98
N ALA A 152 15.96 -10.95 -12.83
CA ALA A 152 14.96 -12.02 -12.89
C ALA A 152 14.87 -12.79 -11.57
N ASP A 153 16.00 -13.11 -10.95
CA ASP A 153 16.05 -13.79 -9.65
C ASP A 153 15.49 -12.91 -8.51
N LEU A 154 15.69 -11.59 -8.58
CA LEU A 154 15.12 -10.62 -7.65
C LEU A 154 13.59 -10.51 -7.76
N LEU A 155 13.04 -10.61 -8.97
CA LEU A 155 11.58 -10.64 -9.21
C LEU A 155 10.96 -11.97 -8.78
N ALA A 156 11.66 -13.09 -9.01
CA ALA A 156 11.22 -14.42 -8.60
C ALA A 156 11.29 -14.65 -7.08
N SER A 157 12.12 -13.89 -6.36
CA SER A 157 12.30 -14.04 -4.91
C SER A 157 11.22 -13.28 -4.13
N PRO A 158 10.42 -13.95 -3.27
CA PRO A 158 9.44 -13.28 -2.43
C PRO A 158 10.12 -12.26 -1.49
N PRO A 159 9.44 -11.18 -1.10
CA PRO A 159 10.01 -10.19 -0.21
C PRO A 159 10.41 -10.88 1.10
N ARG A 160 11.68 -10.72 1.52
CA ARG A 160 12.14 -11.21 2.82
C ARG A 160 11.22 -10.60 3.87
N ARG A 161 10.50 -11.45 4.61
CA ARG A 161 9.72 -11.01 5.77
C ARG A 161 10.71 -10.36 6.75
N THR A 162 10.68 -9.04 6.84
CA THR A 162 11.30 -8.31 7.94
C THR A 162 10.49 -8.68 9.18
N ALA A 163 11.11 -9.47 10.07
CA ALA A 163 10.58 -9.83 11.37
C ALA A 163 10.65 -8.64 12.34
#